data_AF-A0A2W7IFJ5-F1
#
_entry.id   AF-A0A2W7IFJ5-F1
#
_cell.length_a   1.000
_cell.length_b   1.000
_cell.length_c   1.000
_cell.angle_alpha   90.00
_cell.angle_beta   90.00
_cell.angle_gamma   90.00
#
_symmetry.space_group_name_H-M   'P 1'
#
loop_
_entity.id
_entity.type
_entity.pdbx_description
1 polymer ?
#
loop_
_entity_poly.entity_id
_entity_poly.type
_entity_poly.pdbx_seq_one_letter_code
_entity_poly.pdbx_strand_id
1 'polypeptide(L)'
;MLGTIPAAMGAGRSGIRRLIGSGFLGAEAVFARASRATSFDASSLLSDVAADVPRFPGTARRLMIEGARTNGVRNPRAEGGAPGTLGAGGSAPSNWTLGVGSTGLLPVISYGTENGLPYLQLDVSGVPTGTSSVDVFCDTTSAIAAAPSQSLVFSAFLKLHAGSLAGVATDNRVQFYNSVPTFLSDTGASATWGGGGLGTSRFQHPVTAVADTAFVRSRLRFNLTSGVAVSFTVRMAAPAFETGAFASSPILPPALMVAAATRAADILTASVAALFPAGAGTLLWSGTIPQAAPAGVEQILAQLDAGSDSNRIRLRNAAGGLTLVADFIAGGVAAGTLTLGSMVAGVPFKVALAWSGTGLSGLLAGGTVQTASATAPAGLTTLRFGNNVAGASGLFGEVASASALSYRAGDASLSTLLGALS
;
A
#
# COMPACT_ATOMS: atom_id res chain seq x y z
N MET A 1 1.26 23.91 -18.64
CA MET A 1 2.38 24.86 -18.67
C MET A 1 3.61 24.11 -18.18
N LEU A 2 4.42 23.57 -19.11
CA LEU A 2 5.63 22.82 -18.80
C LEU A 2 6.69 23.80 -18.30
N GLY A 3 6.91 23.83 -17.00
CA GLY A 3 8.04 24.56 -16.41
C GLY A 3 9.34 23.87 -16.80
N THR A 4 9.97 24.35 -17.86
CA THR A 4 11.38 24.07 -18.14
C THR A 4 12.21 24.59 -16.96
N ILE A 5 13.10 23.75 -16.45
CA ILE A 5 14.14 24.17 -15.50
C ILE A 5 14.88 25.34 -16.17
N PRO A 6 14.97 26.53 -15.54
CA PRO A 6 15.56 27.69 -16.19
C PRO A 6 16.97 27.37 -16.69
N ALA A 7 17.22 27.64 -17.97
CA ALA A 7 18.50 27.49 -18.65
C ALA A 7 19.57 28.51 -18.17
N ALA A 8 19.52 28.93 -16.91
CA ALA A 8 20.49 29.80 -16.27
C ALA A 8 21.56 29.01 -15.50
N MET A 9 22.03 27.91 -16.09
CA MET A 9 23.32 27.30 -15.79
C MET A 9 23.95 26.97 -17.15
N GLY A 10 25.09 27.59 -17.45
CA GLY A 10 25.67 27.67 -18.79
C GLY A 10 25.69 26.35 -19.57
N ALA A 11 25.51 26.49 -20.89
CA ALA A 11 25.67 25.43 -21.88
C ALA A 11 26.97 24.65 -21.63
N GLY A 12 26.86 23.45 -21.05
CA GLY A 12 28.01 22.61 -20.72
C GLY A 12 27.83 21.50 -19.67
N ARG A 13 26.70 21.38 -18.96
CA ARG A 13 26.48 20.29 -17.97
C ARG A 13 25.37 19.32 -18.34
N SER A 14 25.65 18.42 -19.29
CA SER A 14 24.90 17.18 -19.54
C SER A 14 25.07 16.20 -18.36
N GLY A 15 24.44 16.49 -17.22
CA GLY A 15 24.66 15.73 -15.98
C GLY A 15 23.42 15.33 -15.19
N ILE A 16 22.21 15.72 -15.61
CA ILE A 16 20.95 15.35 -14.94
C ILE A 16 20.26 14.26 -15.75
N ARG A 17 19.96 13.12 -15.13
CA ARG A 17 19.20 12.00 -15.69
C ARG A 17 17.89 11.86 -14.93
N ARG A 18 16.76 11.91 -15.63
CA ARG A 18 15.43 11.66 -15.03
C ARG A 18 15.10 10.19 -15.11
N LEU A 19 14.99 9.54 -13.95
CA LEU A 19 14.77 8.10 -13.83
C LEU A 19 13.28 7.75 -13.74
N ILE A 20 12.50 8.61 -13.09
CA ILE A 20 11.07 8.45 -12.90
C ILE A 20 10.40 9.79 -13.14
N GLY A 21 9.26 9.79 -13.82
CA GLY A 21 8.35 10.92 -13.87
C GLY A 21 6.91 10.48 -14.07
N SER A 22 6.02 11.45 -14.22
CA SER A 22 4.59 11.22 -14.42
C SER A 22 4.34 10.30 -15.63
N GLY A 23 3.96 9.07 -15.36
CA GLY A 23 3.58 8.09 -16.36
C GLY A 23 4.72 7.46 -17.16
N PHE A 24 5.99 7.65 -16.78
CA PHE A 24 7.13 7.12 -17.53
C PHE A 24 8.32 6.72 -16.64
N LEU A 25 9.16 5.83 -17.17
CA LEU A 25 10.48 5.46 -16.64
C LEU A 25 11.57 5.91 -17.60
N GLY A 26 12.67 6.44 -17.06
CA GLY A 26 13.87 6.79 -17.84
C GLY A 26 14.58 5.53 -18.35
N ALA A 27 15.36 5.68 -19.42
CA ALA A 27 16.03 4.56 -20.09
C ALA A 27 17.03 3.82 -19.19
N GLU A 28 17.56 4.49 -18.16
CA GLU A 28 18.49 3.90 -17.19
C GLU A 28 17.80 3.12 -16.07
N ALA A 29 16.47 3.23 -15.95
CA ALA A 29 15.69 2.57 -14.91
C ALA A 29 15.03 1.30 -15.46
N VAL A 30 15.26 0.17 -14.79
CA VAL A 30 14.69 -1.14 -15.13
C VAL A 30 13.69 -1.54 -14.07
N PHE A 31 12.46 -1.80 -14.51
CA PHE A 31 11.38 -2.29 -13.65
C PHE A 31 11.21 -3.79 -13.80
N ALA A 32 11.00 -4.48 -12.68
CA ALA A 32 10.66 -5.89 -12.64
C ALA A 32 9.62 -6.16 -11.54
N ARG A 33 8.70 -7.09 -11.83
CA ARG A 33 7.78 -7.69 -10.86
C ARG A 33 7.36 -9.06 -11.39
N ALA A 34 7.71 -10.11 -10.65
CA ALA A 34 7.48 -11.51 -11.02
C ALA A 34 6.01 -11.99 -10.93
N SER A 35 5.03 -11.09 -10.88
CA SER A 35 3.61 -11.43 -10.78
C SER A 35 2.73 -10.36 -11.45
N ARG A 36 1.48 -10.74 -11.73
CA ARG A 36 0.42 -9.76 -12.03
C ARG A 36 0.14 -8.89 -10.80
N ALA A 37 -0.45 -7.73 -11.02
CA ALA A 37 -0.92 -6.81 -9.99
C ALA A 37 -2.22 -6.15 -10.46
N THR A 38 -2.82 -5.31 -9.62
CA THR A 38 -3.92 -4.44 -10.03
C THR A 38 -3.50 -2.97 -9.89
N SER A 39 -4.19 -2.08 -10.61
CA SER A 39 -4.03 -0.64 -10.52
C SER A 39 -5.35 0.06 -10.82
N PHE A 40 -5.62 1.16 -10.13
CA PHE A 40 -6.70 2.06 -10.51
C PHE A 40 -6.21 3.05 -11.57
N ASP A 41 -7.04 3.34 -12.57
CA ASP A 41 -6.77 4.41 -13.52
C ASP A 41 -7.22 5.79 -12.99
N ALA A 42 -7.16 6.80 -13.85
CA ALA A 42 -7.59 8.17 -13.53
C ALA A 42 -9.10 8.30 -13.23
N SER A 43 -9.92 7.34 -13.65
CA SER A 43 -11.37 7.29 -13.42
C SER A 43 -11.73 6.34 -12.27
N SER A 44 -10.74 5.92 -11.46
CA SER A 44 -10.90 4.93 -10.40
C SER A 44 -11.43 3.58 -10.92
N LEU A 45 -11.17 3.21 -12.17
CA LEU A 45 -11.42 1.87 -12.70
C LEU A 45 -10.24 0.96 -12.34
N LEU A 46 -10.52 -0.15 -11.67
CA LEU A 46 -9.53 -1.18 -11.38
C LEU A 46 -9.28 -2.04 -12.62
N SER A 47 -8.01 -2.24 -12.97
CA SER A 47 -7.59 -3.18 -14.01
C SER A 47 -6.43 -4.05 -13.56
N ASP A 48 -6.31 -5.23 -14.16
CA ASP A 48 -5.13 -6.06 -14.01
C ASP A 48 -3.94 -5.46 -14.79
N VAL A 49 -2.74 -5.61 -14.23
CA VAL A 49 -1.47 -5.20 -14.82
C VAL A 49 -0.56 -6.42 -14.88
N ALA A 50 0.04 -6.67 -16.05
CA ALA A 50 0.91 -7.83 -16.27
C ALA A 50 2.18 -7.80 -15.41
N ALA A 51 2.88 -8.92 -15.36
CA ALA A 51 4.24 -8.98 -14.81
C ALA A 51 5.15 -7.99 -15.55
N ASP A 52 6.15 -7.46 -14.85
CA ASP A 52 7.14 -6.51 -15.39
C ASP A 52 6.58 -5.22 -16.02
N VAL A 53 5.30 -4.90 -15.80
CA VAL A 53 4.69 -3.65 -16.22
C VAL A 53 4.56 -2.68 -15.03
N PRO A 54 5.19 -1.49 -15.09
CA PRO A 54 5.07 -0.48 -14.03
C PRO A 54 3.64 0.07 -13.93
N ARG A 55 3.27 0.50 -12.72
CA ARG A 55 1.92 1.00 -12.41
C ARG A 55 1.95 2.50 -12.15
N PHE A 56 1.08 3.24 -12.83
CA PHE A 56 0.95 4.69 -12.69
C PHE A 56 -0.51 5.07 -12.38
N PRO A 57 -0.99 4.81 -11.15
CA PRO A 57 -2.39 4.99 -10.82
C PRO A 57 -2.85 6.44 -10.83
N GLY A 58 -4.18 6.61 -10.95
CA GLY A 58 -4.85 7.89 -10.78
C GLY A 58 -4.48 8.96 -11.81
N THR A 59 -4.96 10.19 -11.57
CA THR A 59 -4.71 11.35 -12.43
C THR A 59 -3.28 11.88 -12.32
N ALA A 60 -2.66 11.72 -11.15
CA ALA A 60 -1.29 12.16 -10.90
C ALA A 60 -0.24 11.28 -11.58
N ARG A 61 -0.61 10.07 -12.04
CA ARG A 61 0.26 9.19 -12.85
C ARG A 61 1.63 8.95 -12.21
N ARG A 62 1.69 8.86 -10.88
CA ARG A 62 2.94 8.62 -10.12
C ARG A 62 3.28 7.14 -10.13
N LEU A 63 4.54 6.78 -10.15
CA LEU A 63 4.95 5.37 -10.13
C LEU A 63 4.60 4.75 -8.77
N MET A 64 3.70 3.78 -8.74
CA MET A 64 3.41 3.00 -7.54
C MET A 64 4.50 1.93 -7.34
N ILE A 65 5.11 1.91 -6.15
CA ILE A 65 6.10 0.90 -5.75
C ILE A 65 5.71 0.29 -4.40
N GLU A 66 5.54 -1.02 -4.38
CA GLU A 66 5.11 -1.77 -3.20
C GLU A 66 5.98 -3.02 -2.95
N GLY A 67 6.15 -3.39 -1.68
CA GLY A 67 6.77 -4.66 -1.31
C GLY A 67 5.87 -5.86 -1.64
N ALA A 68 6.38 -7.08 -1.48
CA ALA A 68 5.60 -8.30 -1.68
C ALA A 68 4.49 -8.40 -0.61
N ARG A 69 3.31 -8.86 -1.01
CA ARG A 69 2.16 -9.07 -0.14
C ARG A 69 1.32 -10.24 -0.62
N THR A 70 0.67 -10.91 0.32
CA THR A 70 -0.29 -11.99 0.06
C THR A 70 -1.63 -11.60 0.63
N ASN A 71 -2.68 -11.72 -0.17
CA ASN A 71 -4.04 -11.69 0.32
C ASN A 71 -4.43 -13.10 0.77
N GLY A 72 -4.67 -13.26 2.07
CA GLY A 72 -5.10 -14.51 2.68
C GLY A 72 -6.56 -14.88 2.36
N VAL A 73 -7.41 -13.90 2.01
CA VAL A 73 -8.78 -14.17 1.59
C VAL A 73 -8.77 -14.88 0.25
N ARG A 74 -9.33 -16.10 0.21
CA ARG A 74 -9.23 -16.97 -0.98
C ARG A 74 -10.22 -16.62 -2.08
N ASN A 75 -11.29 -15.89 -1.77
CA ASN A 75 -12.28 -15.48 -2.76
C ASN A 75 -12.58 -13.98 -2.70
N PRO A 76 -11.61 -13.11 -3.01
CA PRO A 76 -11.82 -11.67 -2.94
C PRO A 76 -12.64 -11.12 -4.11
N ARG A 77 -12.92 -11.94 -5.14
CA ARG A 77 -13.76 -11.59 -6.30
C ARG A 77 -15.25 -11.95 -6.13
N ALA A 78 -15.64 -12.51 -4.98
CA ALA A 78 -17.01 -12.95 -4.70
C ALA A 78 -17.56 -14.00 -5.71
N GLU A 79 -16.71 -14.91 -6.17
CA GLU A 79 -17.04 -15.94 -7.16
C GLU A 79 -17.89 -17.08 -6.56
N GLY A 80 -18.68 -17.76 -7.39
CA GLY A 80 -19.38 -19.00 -7.03
C GLY A 80 -20.62 -18.87 -6.14
N GLY A 81 -21.19 -17.67 -6.04
CA GLY A 81 -22.50 -17.44 -5.41
C GLY A 81 -23.64 -17.38 -6.43
N ALA A 82 -24.88 -17.52 -5.95
CA ALA A 82 -26.10 -17.42 -6.77
C ALA A 82 -27.00 -16.27 -6.27
N PRO A 83 -27.49 -15.39 -7.16
CA PRO A 83 -28.38 -14.30 -6.76
C PRO A 83 -29.74 -14.82 -6.31
N GLY A 84 -30.38 -14.13 -5.37
CA GLY A 84 -31.70 -14.49 -4.85
C GLY A 84 -31.84 -14.24 -3.35
N THR A 85 -33.00 -14.60 -2.80
CA THR A 85 -33.24 -14.52 -1.36
C THR A 85 -32.39 -15.56 -0.64
N LEU A 86 -31.65 -15.16 0.39
CA LEU A 86 -30.80 -16.06 1.17
C LEU A 86 -31.67 -17.15 1.83
N GLY A 87 -31.33 -18.41 1.60
CA GLY A 87 -32.12 -19.57 2.08
C GLY A 87 -33.31 -19.95 1.17
N ALA A 88 -33.57 -19.19 0.10
CA ALA A 88 -34.61 -19.46 -0.89
C ALA A 88 -34.09 -19.22 -2.32
N GLY A 89 -32.97 -19.85 -2.66
CA GLY A 89 -32.33 -19.82 -3.99
C GLY A 89 -31.08 -18.96 -4.09
N GLY A 90 -30.89 -17.99 -3.19
CA GLY A 90 -29.64 -17.24 -3.08
C GLY A 90 -28.58 -18.00 -2.27
N SER A 91 -27.33 -17.99 -2.75
CA SER A 91 -26.16 -18.51 -2.01
C SER A 91 -24.99 -17.50 -2.00
N ALA A 92 -24.28 -17.45 -0.87
CA ALA A 92 -23.05 -16.66 -0.69
C ALA A 92 -21.95 -17.09 -1.68
N PRO A 93 -20.94 -16.23 -1.95
CA PRO A 93 -19.73 -16.64 -2.64
C PRO A 93 -19.06 -17.86 -2.00
N SER A 94 -18.31 -18.62 -2.79
CA SER A 94 -17.50 -19.72 -2.28
C SER A 94 -16.56 -19.25 -1.15
N ASN A 95 -16.47 -20.05 -0.07
CA ASN A 95 -15.78 -19.74 1.20
C ASN A 95 -16.35 -18.58 2.03
N TRP A 96 -17.37 -17.87 1.55
CA TRP A 96 -18.03 -16.82 2.34
C TRP A 96 -19.18 -17.43 3.14
N THR A 97 -19.53 -16.76 4.24
CA THR A 97 -20.72 -17.12 5.03
C THR A 97 -21.51 -15.86 5.30
N LEU A 98 -22.82 -15.91 5.04
CA LEU A 98 -23.77 -14.87 5.44
C LEU A 98 -24.60 -15.41 6.61
N GLY A 99 -24.55 -14.71 7.75
CA GLY A 99 -25.34 -15.02 8.93
C GLY A 99 -26.44 -14.00 9.12
N VAL A 100 -27.68 -14.45 9.36
CA VAL A 100 -28.82 -13.58 9.66
C VAL A 100 -29.42 -14.03 10.98
N GLY A 101 -29.14 -13.29 12.04
CA GLY A 101 -29.46 -13.68 13.41
C GLY A 101 -30.84 -13.25 13.91
N SER A 102 -31.70 -12.69 13.06
CA SER A 102 -33.07 -12.32 13.39
C SER A 102 -34.03 -12.78 12.30
N THR A 103 -35.25 -13.16 12.68
CA THR A 103 -36.36 -13.34 11.74
C THR A 103 -37.01 -11.98 11.42
N GLY A 104 -37.93 -11.95 10.46
CA GLY A 104 -38.59 -10.71 10.00
C GLY A 104 -37.77 -9.89 9.00
N LEU A 105 -36.65 -10.43 8.52
CA LEU A 105 -35.78 -9.83 7.51
C LEU A 105 -35.84 -10.59 6.20
N LEU A 106 -35.69 -9.87 5.09
CA LEU A 106 -35.60 -10.40 3.73
C LEU A 106 -34.24 -10.04 3.11
N PRO A 107 -33.17 -10.78 3.44
CA PRO A 107 -31.85 -10.63 2.82
C PRO A 107 -31.87 -11.16 1.38
N VAL A 108 -31.64 -10.29 0.41
CA VAL A 108 -31.47 -10.65 -1.00
C VAL A 108 -30.04 -10.35 -1.41
N ILE A 109 -29.42 -11.28 -2.14
CA ILE A 109 -28.07 -11.14 -2.63
C ILE A 109 -28.04 -11.05 -4.15
N SER A 110 -27.15 -10.21 -4.66
CA SER A 110 -26.85 -10.07 -6.07
C SER A 110 -25.37 -9.81 -6.29
N TYR A 111 -24.92 -9.94 -7.54
CA TYR A 111 -23.52 -9.84 -7.93
C TYR A 111 -23.36 -8.87 -9.10
N GLY A 112 -22.20 -8.25 -9.20
CA GLY A 112 -21.91 -7.36 -10.32
C GLY A 112 -20.50 -6.80 -10.26
N THR A 113 -20.25 -5.82 -11.12
CA THR A 113 -18.98 -5.10 -11.18
C THR A 113 -19.25 -3.60 -11.16
N GLU A 114 -18.54 -2.87 -10.29
CA GLU A 114 -18.55 -1.40 -10.24
C GLU A 114 -17.09 -0.94 -10.17
N ASN A 115 -16.68 0.05 -10.97
CA ASN A 115 -15.29 0.52 -11.01
C ASN A 115 -14.26 -0.62 -11.24
N GLY A 116 -14.63 -1.68 -11.98
CA GLY A 116 -13.76 -2.83 -12.24
C GLY A 116 -13.61 -3.78 -11.05
N LEU A 117 -14.31 -3.53 -9.95
CA LEU A 117 -14.36 -4.39 -8.77
C LEU A 117 -15.59 -5.31 -8.83
N PRO A 118 -15.40 -6.63 -8.93
CA PRO A 118 -16.46 -7.60 -8.68
C PRO A 118 -16.94 -7.48 -7.23
N TYR A 119 -18.25 -7.44 -7.01
CA TYR A 119 -18.85 -7.24 -5.70
C TYR A 119 -19.96 -8.24 -5.39
N LEU A 120 -20.16 -8.47 -4.08
CA LEU A 120 -21.42 -8.93 -3.52
C LEU A 120 -22.26 -7.69 -3.16
N GLN A 121 -23.51 -7.66 -3.61
CA GLN A 121 -24.52 -6.73 -3.13
C GLN A 121 -25.47 -7.46 -2.20
N LEU A 122 -25.74 -6.84 -1.05
CA LEU A 122 -26.67 -7.35 -0.05
C LEU A 122 -27.76 -6.29 0.19
N ASP A 123 -28.97 -6.68 -0.13
CA ASP A 123 -30.21 -5.94 0.10
C ASP A 123 -30.87 -6.50 1.36
N VAL A 124 -31.02 -5.68 2.40
CA VAL A 124 -31.69 -6.07 3.65
C VAL A 124 -32.88 -5.16 3.88
N SER A 125 -34.05 -5.75 4.02
CA SER A 125 -35.26 -5.03 4.39
C SER A 125 -36.11 -5.82 5.37
N GLY A 126 -36.93 -5.12 6.15
CA GLY A 126 -37.90 -5.73 7.07
C GLY A 126 -37.85 -5.15 8.47
N VAL A 127 -38.46 -5.85 9.41
CA VAL A 127 -38.49 -5.48 10.83
C VAL A 127 -37.91 -6.66 11.61
N PRO A 128 -36.70 -6.54 12.20
CA PRO A 128 -36.15 -7.59 13.04
C PRO A 128 -37.08 -7.88 14.22
N THR A 129 -37.38 -9.15 14.45
CA THR A 129 -38.13 -9.60 15.63
C THR A 129 -37.25 -9.67 16.88
N GLY A 130 -35.93 -9.75 16.73
CA GLY A 130 -34.95 -9.73 17.82
C GLY A 130 -33.80 -8.77 17.56
N THR A 131 -33.16 -8.29 18.63
CA THR A 131 -31.92 -7.49 18.55
C THR A 131 -30.77 -8.43 18.24
N SER A 132 -30.17 -8.29 17.05
CA SER A 132 -29.20 -9.25 16.51
C SER A 132 -28.33 -8.63 15.42
N SER A 133 -27.69 -9.44 14.58
CA SER A 133 -26.88 -8.96 13.46
C SER A 133 -27.16 -9.67 12.14
N VAL A 134 -26.89 -8.95 11.04
CA VAL A 134 -26.55 -9.54 9.74
C VAL A 134 -25.03 -9.48 9.60
N ASP A 135 -24.40 -10.62 9.37
CA ASP A 135 -22.94 -10.76 9.32
C ASP A 135 -22.50 -11.33 7.98
N VAL A 136 -21.40 -10.81 7.44
CA VAL A 136 -20.71 -11.34 6.26
C VAL A 136 -19.29 -11.71 6.65
N PHE A 137 -18.94 -12.97 6.45
CA PHE A 137 -17.59 -13.49 6.67
C PHE A 137 -16.97 -13.84 5.32
N CYS A 138 -15.76 -13.35 5.04
CA CYS A 138 -15.14 -13.48 3.71
C CYS A 138 -14.20 -14.69 3.58
N ASP A 139 -14.12 -15.56 4.58
CA ASP A 139 -13.40 -16.85 4.50
C ASP A 139 -13.88 -17.80 5.63
N THR A 140 -13.21 -18.94 5.83
CA THR A 140 -13.46 -19.87 6.94
C THR A 140 -12.63 -19.53 8.18
N THR A 141 -12.93 -20.16 9.32
CA THR A 141 -12.27 -19.88 10.61
C THR A 141 -10.85 -20.47 10.73
N SER A 142 -10.40 -21.24 9.74
CA SER A 142 -9.12 -21.96 9.73
C SER A 142 -8.29 -21.77 8.46
N ALA A 143 -8.69 -20.83 7.59
CA ALA A 143 -8.04 -20.65 6.29
C ALA A 143 -6.86 -19.67 6.32
N ILE A 144 -7.02 -18.56 7.04
CA ILE A 144 -6.05 -17.46 7.04
C ILE A 144 -5.17 -17.62 8.26
N ALA A 145 -3.98 -18.19 8.06
CA ALA A 145 -3.01 -18.36 9.13
C ALA A 145 -2.49 -17.01 9.65
N ALA A 146 -2.31 -16.93 10.96
CA ALA A 146 -1.72 -15.80 11.66
C ALA A 146 -0.93 -16.31 12.88
N ALA A 147 -0.01 -15.48 13.39
CA ALA A 147 0.74 -15.78 14.61
C ALA A 147 0.47 -14.74 15.71
N PRO A 148 0.65 -15.07 16.99
CA PRO A 148 0.51 -14.11 18.08
C PRO A 148 1.41 -12.89 17.89
N SER A 149 0.93 -11.70 18.26
CA SER A 149 1.61 -10.41 18.10
C SER A 149 1.93 -9.99 16.66
N GLN A 150 1.44 -10.74 15.66
CA GLN A 150 1.61 -10.36 14.26
C GLN A 150 0.74 -9.15 13.91
N SER A 151 1.34 -8.16 13.24
CA SER A 151 0.58 -7.06 12.66
C SER A 151 -0.08 -7.51 11.36
N LEU A 152 -1.39 -7.27 11.28
CA LEU A 152 -2.25 -7.67 10.16
C LEU A 152 -3.15 -6.50 9.78
N VAL A 153 -3.68 -6.52 8.57
CA VAL A 153 -4.69 -5.55 8.13
C VAL A 153 -5.80 -6.27 7.39
N PHE A 154 -7.03 -5.97 7.78
CA PHE A 154 -8.21 -6.27 6.97
C PHE A 154 -8.54 -5.05 6.11
N SER A 155 -8.88 -5.25 4.84
CA SER A 155 -9.43 -4.17 4.00
C SER A 155 -10.51 -4.69 3.08
N ALA A 156 -11.43 -3.82 2.66
CA ALA A 156 -12.47 -4.12 1.67
C ALA A 156 -12.99 -2.81 1.07
N PHE A 157 -13.53 -2.83 -0.14
CA PHE A 157 -14.26 -1.71 -0.71
C PHE A 157 -15.73 -1.84 -0.34
N LEU A 158 -16.25 -0.83 0.36
CA LEU A 158 -17.56 -0.86 1.02
C LEU A 158 -18.36 0.37 0.60
N LYS A 159 -19.64 0.19 0.24
CA LYS A 159 -20.52 1.28 -0.18
C LYS A 159 -21.95 1.04 0.27
N LEU A 160 -22.65 2.09 0.70
CA LEU A 160 -24.10 2.13 0.78
C LEU A 160 -24.63 2.55 -0.60
N HIS A 161 -25.21 1.60 -1.33
CA HIS A 161 -25.70 1.84 -2.68
C HIS A 161 -27.09 2.48 -2.69
N ALA A 162 -27.98 2.04 -1.78
CA ALA A 162 -29.35 2.54 -1.65
C ALA A 162 -29.87 2.36 -0.22
N GLY A 163 -30.99 3.03 0.10
CA GLY A 163 -31.63 2.96 1.41
C GLY A 163 -30.89 3.77 2.49
N SER A 164 -31.01 3.34 3.74
CA SER A 164 -30.44 4.03 4.90
C SER A 164 -29.95 3.05 5.97
N LEU A 165 -28.79 3.35 6.54
CA LEU A 165 -28.26 2.66 7.73
C LEU A 165 -28.67 3.37 9.04
N ALA A 166 -29.64 4.29 9.00
CA ALA A 166 -30.17 4.90 10.21
C ALA A 166 -30.76 3.81 11.14
N GLY A 167 -30.34 3.81 12.41
CA GLY A 167 -30.70 2.75 13.37
C GLY A 167 -29.97 1.41 13.16
N VAL A 168 -29.03 1.33 12.20
CA VAL A 168 -28.20 0.15 11.95
C VAL A 168 -26.74 0.48 12.24
N ALA A 169 -26.22 0.01 13.37
CA ALA A 169 -24.82 0.23 13.71
C ALA A 169 -23.93 -0.74 12.93
N THR A 170 -23.01 -0.22 12.13
CA THR A 170 -22.06 -1.04 11.35
C THR A 170 -20.72 -1.19 12.05
N ASP A 171 -20.24 -2.42 12.13
CA ASP A 171 -18.98 -2.77 12.76
C ASP A 171 -18.22 -3.76 11.88
N ASN A 172 -16.98 -3.47 11.50
CA ASN A 172 -16.15 -4.39 10.75
C ASN A 172 -15.11 -4.95 11.69
N ARG A 173 -15.15 -6.26 11.88
CA ARG A 173 -14.33 -6.94 12.86
C ARG A 173 -13.32 -7.87 12.22
N VAL A 174 -12.22 -8.03 12.93
CA VAL A 174 -11.31 -9.17 12.78
C VAL A 174 -11.54 -10.10 13.96
N GLN A 175 -11.81 -11.38 13.67
CA GLN A 175 -11.93 -12.44 14.66
C GLN A 175 -10.63 -13.24 14.72
N PHE A 176 -10.23 -13.64 15.91
CA PHE A 176 -9.04 -14.44 16.18
C PHE A 176 -9.44 -15.83 16.67
N TYR A 177 -8.73 -16.85 16.18
CA TYR A 177 -8.97 -18.25 16.50
C TYR A 177 -7.67 -18.97 16.85
N ASN A 178 -7.74 -19.99 17.72
CA ASN A 178 -6.62 -20.86 18.03
C ASN A 178 -6.42 -21.96 16.98
N SER A 179 -5.48 -22.88 17.20
CA SER A 179 -5.13 -23.95 16.26
C SER A 179 -6.21 -25.01 16.03
N VAL A 180 -7.22 -25.11 16.91
CA VAL A 180 -8.40 -25.98 16.77
C VAL A 180 -9.64 -25.13 16.46
N PRO A 181 -9.52 -24.25 15.45
CA PRO A 181 -10.28 -23.01 15.20
C PRO A 181 -11.35 -22.58 16.23
N THR A 182 -10.98 -22.50 17.52
CA THR A 182 -11.87 -22.01 18.58
C THR A 182 -11.71 -20.50 18.70
N PHE A 183 -12.84 -19.79 18.80
CA PHE A 183 -12.86 -18.34 18.91
C PHE A 183 -12.12 -17.88 20.18
N LEU A 184 -11.21 -16.93 20.02
CA LEU A 184 -10.46 -16.32 21.10
C LEU A 184 -11.04 -14.96 21.46
N SER A 185 -11.13 -14.07 20.48
CA SER A 185 -11.62 -12.70 20.63
C SER A 185 -11.93 -12.08 19.27
N ASP A 186 -12.54 -10.89 19.29
CA ASP A 186 -12.63 -10.03 18.12
C ASP A 186 -12.20 -8.61 18.43
N THR A 187 -11.85 -7.85 17.39
CA THR A 187 -11.60 -6.42 17.46
C THR A 187 -12.36 -5.77 16.32
N GLY A 188 -13.06 -4.67 16.61
CA GLY A 188 -13.92 -3.97 15.66
C GLY A 188 -13.44 -2.57 15.33
N ALA A 189 -13.77 -2.13 14.12
CA ALA A 189 -13.72 -0.74 13.70
C ALA A 189 -14.92 -0.43 12.81
N SER A 190 -15.58 0.69 13.09
CA SER A 190 -16.67 1.17 12.25
C SER A 190 -16.13 1.64 10.89
N ALA A 191 -16.73 1.15 9.81
CA ALA A 191 -16.55 1.79 8.49
C ALA A 191 -17.63 2.83 8.28
N THR A 192 -17.29 3.87 7.53
CA THR A 192 -18.31 4.72 6.91
C THR A 192 -18.76 4.06 5.61
N TRP A 193 -20.03 3.69 5.52
CA TRP A 193 -20.64 3.17 4.30
C TRP A 193 -21.24 4.34 3.51
N GLY A 194 -20.39 5.04 2.77
CA GLY A 194 -20.80 6.21 1.97
C GLY A 194 -21.46 5.83 0.65
N GLY A 195 -22.07 6.82 -0.02
CA GLY A 195 -22.67 6.67 -1.36
C GLY A 195 -21.71 6.89 -2.54
N GLY A 196 -20.42 7.16 -2.27
CA GLY A 196 -19.39 7.38 -3.29
C GLY A 196 -19.15 6.18 -4.21
N GLY A 197 -18.32 6.32 -5.24
CA GLY A 197 -17.95 5.20 -6.11
C GLY A 197 -17.30 4.06 -5.31
N LEU A 198 -17.58 2.81 -5.68
CA LEU A 198 -17.00 1.66 -4.97
C LEU A 198 -15.47 1.69 -5.02
N GLY A 199 -14.87 2.08 -6.15
CA GLY A 199 -13.42 2.19 -6.33
C GLY A 199 -12.71 3.20 -5.43
N THR A 200 -13.43 4.14 -4.81
CA THR A 200 -12.87 5.17 -3.91
C THR A 200 -13.23 4.94 -2.45
N SER A 201 -13.92 3.86 -2.11
CA SER A 201 -14.52 3.64 -0.79
C SER A 201 -13.85 2.46 -0.06
N ARG A 202 -12.50 2.44 -0.05
CA ARG A 202 -11.75 1.37 0.62
C ARG A 202 -11.67 1.62 2.12
N PHE A 203 -12.22 0.69 2.88
CA PHE A 203 -12.02 0.59 4.32
C PHE A 203 -10.76 -0.23 4.64
N GLN A 204 -10.08 0.13 5.73
CA GLN A 204 -8.98 -0.64 6.29
C GLN A 204 -9.05 -0.67 7.82
N HIS A 205 -8.72 -1.82 8.41
CA HIS A 205 -8.65 -2.06 9.83
C HIS A 205 -7.34 -2.77 10.18
N PRO A 206 -6.29 -2.03 10.55
CA PRO A 206 -5.07 -2.62 11.07
C PRO A 206 -5.31 -3.16 12.48
N VAL A 207 -4.77 -4.36 12.75
CA VAL A 207 -4.89 -5.06 14.02
C VAL A 207 -3.58 -5.75 14.39
N THR A 208 -3.45 -6.11 15.66
CA THR A 208 -2.38 -6.97 16.16
C THR A 208 -3.01 -8.26 16.68
N ALA A 209 -2.56 -9.41 16.20
CA ALA A 209 -3.05 -10.70 16.65
C ALA A 209 -2.80 -10.92 18.14
N VAL A 210 -3.83 -11.40 18.84
CA VAL A 210 -3.79 -11.67 20.28
C VAL A 210 -2.98 -12.93 20.60
N ALA A 211 -2.73 -13.18 21.89
CA ALA A 211 -2.13 -14.44 22.35
C ALA A 211 -2.89 -15.66 21.81
N ASP A 212 -2.17 -16.76 21.57
CA ASP A 212 -2.69 -18.04 21.07
C ASP A 212 -3.35 -18.02 19.68
N THR A 213 -3.30 -16.90 18.96
CA THR A 213 -3.81 -16.80 17.59
C THR A 213 -3.08 -17.78 16.67
N ALA A 214 -3.84 -18.59 15.94
CA ALA A 214 -3.37 -19.40 14.81
C ALA A 214 -4.08 -19.03 13.50
N PHE A 215 -5.31 -18.53 13.57
CA PHE A 215 -6.09 -18.11 12.40
C PHE A 215 -6.85 -16.81 12.64
N VAL A 216 -7.15 -16.10 11.55
CA VAL A 216 -7.99 -14.89 11.55
C VAL A 216 -9.11 -14.97 10.53
N ARG A 217 -10.15 -14.17 10.73
CA ARG A 217 -11.26 -14.02 9.76
C ARG A 217 -11.89 -12.63 9.84
N SER A 218 -12.42 -12.13 8.72
CA SER A 218 -13.19 -10.89 8.68
C SER A 218 -14.64 -11.13 9.07
N ARG A 219 -15.27 -10.11 9.63
CA ARG A 219 -16.70 -10.06 9.89
C ARG A 219 -17.21 -8.65 9.63
N LEU A 220 -17.90 -8.45 8.53
CA LEU A 220 -18.66 -7.22 8.28
C LEU A 220 -20.02 -7.39 8.95
N ARG A 221 -20.35 -6.55 9.93
CA ARG A 221 -21.51 -6.72 10.80
C ARG A 221 -22.43 -5.50 10.74
N PHE A 222 -23.72 -5.77 10.59
CA PHE A 222 -24.81 -4.82 10.68
C PHE A 222 -25.63 -5.17 11.91
N ASN A 223 -25.52 -4.37 12.97
CA ASN A 223 -26.28 -4.58 14.20
C ASN A 223 -27.68 -3.98 14.05
N LEU A 224 -28.68 -4.77 14.42
CA LEU A 224 -30.09 -4.50 14.23
C LEU A 224 -30.79 -4.44 15.58
N THR A 225 -31.75 -3.53 15.72
CA THR A 225 -32.59 -3.40 16.92
C THR A 225 -33.96 -4.01 16.65
N SER A 226 -34.45 -4.83 17.60
CA SER A 226 -35.80 -5.40 17.52
C SER A 226 -36.86 -4.30 17.33
N GLY A 227 -37.83 -4.55 16.44
CA GLY A 227 -38.95 -3.63 16.19
C GLY A 227 -38.61 -2.41 15.33
N VAL A 228 -37.35 -2.19 14.96
CA VAL A 228 -36.94 -1.06 14.13
C VAL A 228 -36.88 -1.49 12.67
N ALA A 229 -37.72 -0.89 11.82
CA ALA A 229 -37.68 -1.16 10.39
C ALA A 229 -36.33 -0.77 9.77
N VAL A 230 -35.78 -1.65 8.94
CA VAL A 230 -34.52 -1.43 8.21
C VAL A 230 -34.74 -1.58 6.71
N SER A 231 -34.02 -0.80 5.93
CA SER A 231 -33.98 -0.91 4.47
C SER A 231 -32.67 -0.33 3.95
N PHE A 232 -31.74 -1.19 3.56
CA PHE A 232 -30.45 -0.77 3.01
C PHE A 232 -29.95 -1.75 1.97
N THR A 233 -29.18 -1.21 1.02
CA THR A 233 -28.44 -1.97 0.01
C THR A 233 -26.97 -1.62 0.11
N VAL A 234 -26.13 -2.61 0.36
CA VAL A 234 -24.68 -2.41 0.46
C VAL A 234 -23.93 -3.21 -0.59
N ARG A 235 -22.80 -2.69 -1.04
CA ARG A 235 -21.86 -3.38 -1.94
C ARG A 235 -20.53 -3.59 -1.23
N MET A 236 -19.97 -4.79 -1.40
CA MET A 236 -18.72 -5.23 -0.79
C MET A 236 -17.85 -5.89 -1.86
N ALA A 237 -16.61 -5.43 -2.00
CA ALA A 237 -15.68 -5.96 -2.98
C ALA A 237 -14.24 -6.09 -2.45
N ALA A 238 -13.49 -6.99 -3.07
CA ALA A 238 -12.06 -7.19 -2.86
C ALA A 238 -11.64 -7.22 -1.37
N PRO A 239 -12.31 -8.02 -0.50
CA PRO A 239 -11.82 -8.20 0.86
C PRO A 239 -10.41 -8.77 0.84
N ALA A 240 -9.55 -8.24 1.70
CA ALA A 240 -8.17 -8.67 1.82
C ALA A 240 -7.72 -8.77 3.27
N PHE A 241 -6.95 -9.81 3.55
CA PHE A 241 -6.12 -9.92 4.75
C PHE A 241 -4.66 -9.99 4.34
N GLU A 242 -3.87 -9.03 4.81
CA GLU A 242 -2.44 -8.98 4.53
C GLU A 242 -1.67 -8.91 5.86
N THR A 243 -0.53 -9.58 5.93
CA THR A 243 0.43 -9.34 7.01
C THR A 243 1.03 -7.96 6.82
N GLY A 244 0.93 -7.09 7.83
CA GLY A 244 1.39 -5.71 7.81
C GLY A 244 0.42 -4.73 8.46
N ALA A 245 0.90 -3.53 8.79
CA ALA A 245 0.12 -2.51 9.50
C ALA A 245 -0.82 -1.67 8.59
N PHE A 246 -0.83 -1.92 7.29
CA PHE A 246 -1.59 -1.17 6.30
C PHE A 246 -1.80 -2.02 5.05
N ALA A 247 -2.88 -1.76 4.33
CA ALA A 247 -3.25 -2.53 3.14
C ALA A 247 -2.42 -2.09 1.93
N SER A 248 -2.01 -3.03 1.08
CA SER A 248 -1.41 -2.71 -0.23
C SER A 248 -2.48 -2.62 -1.31
N SER A 249 -2.12 -2.29 -2.55
CA SER A 249 -3.04 -2.34 -3.70
C SER A 249 -3.81 -3.67 -3.77
N PRO A 250 -5.06 -3.70 -4.28
CA PRO A 250 -5.88 -4.91 -4.27
C PRO A 250 -5.16 -6.11 -4.90
N ILE A 251 -5.09 -7.22 -4.18
CA ILE A 251 -4.50 -8.47 -4.68
C ILE A 251 -5.64 -9.44 -4.92
N LEU A 252 -5.92 -9.68 -6.21
CA LEU A 252 -6.98 -10.56 -6.67
C LEU A 252 -6.36 -11.77 -7.39
N PRO A 253 -6.85 -13.00 -7.16
CA PRO A 253 -6.50 -14.12 -8.02
C PRO A 253 -7.01 -13.87 -9.45
N PRO A 254 -6.62 -14.68 -10.44
CA PRO A 254 -7.28 -14.68 -11.75
C PRO A 254 -8.80 -14.85 -11.60
N ALA A 255 -9.58 -14.31 -12.55
CA ALA A 255 -11.04 -14.47 -12.55
C ALA A 255 -11.42 -15.95 -12.53
N LEU A 256 -12.53 -16.29 -11.86
CA LEU A 256 -12.99 -17.67 -11.65
C LEU A 256 -12.07 -18.56 -10.80
N MET A 257 -11.01 -18.02 -10.20
CA MET A 257 -10.16 -18.78 -9.26
C MET A 257 -10.45 -18.40 -7.80
N VAL A 258 -10.62 -19.43 -6.97
CA VAL A 258 -10.78 -19.31 -5.52
C VAL A 258 -9.51 -19.81 -4.85
N ALA A 259 -8.55 -18.91 -4.66
CA ALA A 259 -7.29 -19.16 -3.98
C ALA A 259 -6.72 -17.88 -3.37
N ALA A 260 -5.89 -18.02 -2.33
CA ALA A 260 -5.05 -16.93 -1.87
C ALA A 260 -4.10 -16.50 -2.99
N ALA A 261 -3.81 -15.21 -3.08
CA ALA A 261 -3.00 -14.64 -4.16
C ALA A 261 -1.87 -13.79 -3.60
N THR A 262 -0.70 -13.87 -4.23
CA THR A 262 0.49 -13.12 -3.85
C THR A 262 0.88 -12.16 -4.97
N ARG A 263 1.11 -10.91 -4.60
CA ARG A 263 1.77 -9.93 -5.44
C ARG A 263 3.24 -9.88 -5.05
N ALA A 264 4.14 -10.11 -6.01
CA ALA A 264 5.58 -9.94 -5.83
C ALA A 264 5.93 -8.46 -5.59
N ALA A 265 7.09 -8.23 -4.96
CA ALA A 265 7.61 -6.88 -4.77
C ALA A 265 7.89 -6.20 -6.12
N ASP A 266 7.61 -4.92 -6.19
CA ASP A 266 8.07 -4.06 -7.28
C ASP A 266 9.57 -3.80 -7.08
N ILE A 267 10.37 -4.06 -8.12
CA ILE A 267 11.83 -3.86 -8.12
C ILE A 267 12.15 -2.85 -9.22
N LEU A 268 12.63 -1.67 -8.82
CA LEU A 268 13.12 -0.67 -9.77
C LEU A 268 14.61 -0.43 -9.53
N THR A 269 15.44 -0.68 -10.53
CA THR A 269 16.90 -0.57 -10.41
C THR A 269 17.54 0.26 -11.52
N ALA A 270 18.75 0.75 -11.26
CA ALA A 270 19.61 1.40 -12.25
C ALA A 270 21.09 1.12 -11.92
N SER A 271 21.97 1.22 -12.92
CA SER A 271 23.42 1.04 -12.74
C SER A 271 24.04 2.27 -12.07
N VAL A 272 24.72 2.08 -10.93
CA VAL A 272 25.44 3.16 -10.24
C VAL A 272 26.58 3.70 -11.13
N ALA A 273 27.31 2.83 -11.83
CA ALA A 273 28.40 3.26 -12.70
C ALA A 273 27.91 4.14 -13.87
N ALA A 274 26.70 3.89 -14.38
CA ALA A 274 26.11 4.69 -15.44
C ALA A 274 25.63 6.06 -14.95
N LEU A 275 25.13 6.14 -13.71
CA LEU A 275 24.57 7.36 -13.13
C LEU A 275 25.62 8.24 -12.44
N PHE A 276 26.59 7.62 -11.77
CA PHE A 276 27.55 8.26 -10.86
C PHE A 276 28.98 7.75 -11.10
N PRO A 277 29.54 7.95 -12.30
CA PRO A 277 30.84 7.36 -12.68
C PRO A 277 32.02 7.83 -11.80
N ALA A 278 31.90 8.99 -11.15
CA ALA A 278 32.92 9.53 -10.25
C ALA A 278 32.76 9.09 -8.78
N GLY A 279 31.81 8.20 -8.45
CA GLY A 279 31.52 7.79 -7.08
C GLY A 279 30.88 8.88 -6.19
N ALA A 280 30.61 10.05 -6.76
CA ALA A 280 29.89 11.16 -6.15
C ALA A 280 28.62 11.46 -6.94
N GLY A 281 27.59 11.99 -6.28
CA GLY A 281 26.31 12.20 -6.93
C GLY A 281 25.32 13.01 -6.11
N THR A 282 24.20 13.33 -6.76
CA THR A 282 23.01 13.87 -6.10
C THR A 282 21.78 13.12 -6.58
N LEU A 283 20.95 12.67 -5.65
CA LEU A 283 19.64 12.12 -5.90
C LEU A 283 18.58 13.11 -5.46
N LEU A 284 17.65 13.42 -6.35
CA LEU A 284 16.44 14.19 -6.06
C LEU A 284 15.24 13.24 -6.16
N TRP A 285 14.37 13.27 -5.16
CA TRP A 285 13.20 12.41 -5.07
C TRP A 285 11.96 13.21 -4.68
N SER A 286 10.82 12.92 -5.30
CA SER A 286 9.51 13.39 -4.86
C SER A 286 8.47 12.28 -4.94
N GLY A 287 7.53 12.29 -4.00
CA GLY A 287 6.53 11.24 -3.91
C GLY A 287 5.66 11.36 -2.67
N THR A 288 4.91 10.30 -2.40
CA THR A 288 3.98 10.20 -1.28
C THR A 288 4.08 8.82 -0.65
N ILE A 289 4.12 8.78 0.67
CA ILE A 289 4.00 7.56 1.46
C ILE A 289 2.70 7.71 2.27
N PRO A 290 1.68 6.84 2.06
CA PRO A 290 0.37 7.01 2.69
C PRO A 290 0.35 6.78 4.21
N GLN A 291 1.42 6.25 4.78
CA GLN A 291 1.47 5.75 6.15
C GLN A 291 2.83 6.00 6.82
N ALA A 292 2.86 5.86 8.14
CA ALA A 292 4.11 5.70 8.88
C ALA A 292 4.77 4.35 8.59
N ALA A 293 6.10 4.30 8.74
CA ALA A 293 6.84 3.06 8.68
C ALA A 293 6.46 2.18 9.87
N PRO A 294 6.19 0.88 9.68
CA PRO A 294 5.86 -0.02 10.78
C PRO A 294 6.99 -0.09 11.82
N ALA A 295 6.64 -0.46 13.05
CA ALA A 295 7.63 -0.75 14.08
C ALA A 295 8.58 -1.87 13.60
N GLY A 296 9.89 -1.65 13.76
CA GLY A 296 10.93 -2.61 13.36
C GLY A 296 11.19 -2.75 11.85
N VAL A 297 10.43 -2.06 10.99
CA VAL A 297 10.60 -2.12 9.53
C VAL A 297 10.65 -0.71 8.93
N GLU A 298 11.76 -0.38 8.30
CA GLU A 298 11.91 0.87 7.53
C GLU A 298 11.26 0.78 6.14
N GLN A 299 10.97 1.93 5.54
CA GLN A 299 10.53 2.02 4.14
C GLN A 299 11.63 2.71 3.33
N ILE A 300 12.20 2.02 2.34
CA ILE A 300 13.28 2.58 1.52
C ILE A 300 12.68 3.43 0.40
N LEU A 301 13.10 4.69 0.30
CA LEU A 301 12.79 5.54 -0.86
C LEU A 301 13.78 5.22 -1.97
N ALA A 302 15.07 5.23 -1.64
CA ALA A 302 16.15 4.86 -2.53
C ALA A 302 17.35 4.27 -1.78
N GLN A 303 18.08 3.37 -2.43
CA GLN A 303 19.30 2.77 -1.91
C GLN A 303 20.32 2.55 -3.03
N LEU A 304 21.56 2.98 -2.83
CA LEU A 304 22.69 2.49 -3.61
C LEU A 304 23.35 1.36 -2.80
N ASP A 305 23.61 0.21 -3.40
CA ASP A 305 24.24 -0.93 -2.73
C ASP A 305 25.21 -1.71 -3.63
N ALA A 306 26.02 -2.54 -2.97
CA ALA A 306 26.98 -3.46 -3.59
C ALA A 306 26.41 -4.88 -3.80
N GLY A 307 25.08 -5.05 -3.84
CA GLY A 307 24.43 -6.37 -3.90
C GLY A 307 24.25 -7.04 -2.54
N SER A 308 24.60 -6.36 -1.44
CA SER A 308 24.34 -6.79 -0.07
C SER A 308 24.05 -5.61 0.85
N ASP A 309 23.60 -5.92 2.07
CA ASP A 309 23.25 -4.93 3.08
C ASP A 309 24.47 -4.31 3.80
N SER A 310 25.69 -4.75 3.49
CA SER A 310 26.89 -4.30 4.18
C SER A 310 27.41 -2.93 3.72
N ASN A 311 27.29 -2.61 2.43
CA ASN A 311 27.82 -1.39 1.85
C ASN A 311 26.72 -0.69 1.06
N ARG A 312 26.21 0.42 1.60
CA ARG A 312 25.06 1.12 1.01
C ARG A 312 24.95 2.59 1.41
N ILE A 313 24.42 3.38 0.48
CA ILE A 313 23.94 4.76 0.72
C ILE A 313 22.41 4.70 0.66
N ARG A 314 21.71 5.18 1.68
CA ARG A 314 20.24 5.07 1.76
C ARG A 314 19.55 6.40 1.98
N LEU A 315 18.34 6.48 1.45
CA LEU A 315 17.34 7.46 1.80
C LEU A 315 16.05 6.69 2.16
N ARG A 316 15.56 6.89 3.38
CA ARG A 316 14.52 6.03 3.97
C ARG A 316 13.59 6.79 4.91
N ASN A 317 12.37 6.29 5.06
CA ASN A 317 11.53 6.56 6.22
C ASN A 317 11.92 5.55 7.32
N ALA A 318 12.41 6.05 8.45
CA ALA A 318 12.92 5.24 9.54
C ALA A 318 11.81 4.40 10.19
N ALA A 319 12.16 3.18 10.63
CA ALA A 319 11.23 2.26 11.27
C ALA A 319 10.50 2.90 12.45
N GLY A 320 9.20 2.59 12.58
CA GLY A 320 8.36 3.04 13.69
C GLY A 320 7.93 4.51 13.63
N GLY A 321 8.06 5.20 12.48
CA GLY A 321 7.69 6.61 12.41
C GLY A 321 7.59 7.22 11.00
N LEU A 322 7.73 8.55 10.97
CA LEU A 322 7.64 9.39 9.78
C LEU A 322 8.97 10.12 9.48
N THR A 323 10.02 9.80 10.22
CA THR A 323 11.31 10.48 10.15
C THR A 323 12.08 10.04 8.92
N LEU A 324 12.40 10.98 8.04
CA LEU A 324 13.28 10.74 6.90
C LEU A 324 14.73 10.80 7.32
N VAL A 325 15.47 9.76 6.97
CA VAL A 325 16.88 9.60 7.30
C VAL A 325 17.68 9.28 6.04
N ALA A 326 18.87 9.85 5.94
CA ALA A 326 19.87 9.44 4.97
C ALA A 326 21.13 8.92 5.65
N ASP A 327 21.66 7.78 5.20
CA ASP A 327 22.78 7.13 5.85
C ASP A 327 23.83 6.62 4.86
N PHE A 328 25.08 6.60 5.30
CA PHE A 328 26.13 5.71 4.82
C PHE A 328 26.24 4.51 5.75
N ILE A 329 26.21 3.32 5.18
CA ILE A 329 26.52 2.07 5.88
C ILE A 329 27.73 1.45 5.18
N ALA A 330 28.79 1.16 5.94
CA ALA A 330 30.00 0.50 5.46
C ALA A 330 30.34 -0.67 6.36
N GLY A 331 30.60 -1.84 5.79
CA GLY A 331 30.84 -3.08 6.56
C GLY A 331 29.68 -3.47 7.49
N GLY A 332 28.45 -3.03 7.19
CA GLY A 332 27.27 -3.27 8.01
C GLY A 332 27.06 -2.26 9.16
N VAL A 333 27.97 -1.29 9.34
CA VAL A 333 27.91 -0.29 10.42
C VAL A 333 27.59 1.09 9.84
N ALA A 334 26.79 1.88 10.56
CA ALA A 334 26.53 3.26 10.17
C ALA A 334 27.81 4.10 10.26
N ALA A 335 28.25 4.62 9.11
CA ALA A 335 29.43 5.48 8.98
C ALA A 335 29.07 6.97 8.98
N GLY A 336 27.81 7.31 8.69
CA GLY A 336 27.26 8.66 8.78
C GLY A 336 25.75 8.63 8.63
N THR A 337 25.04 9.45 9.41
CA THR A 337 23.57 9.48 9.48
C THR A 337 23.07 10.92 9.55
N LEU A 338 22.07 11.24 8.75
CA LEU A 338 21.39 12.54 8.71
C LEU A 338 19.91 12.36 9.02
N THR A 339 19.41 13.05 10.05
CA THR A 339 17.97 13.19 10.28
C THR A 339 17.46 14.40 9.52
N LEU A 340 16.69 14.18 8.45
CA LEU A 340 16.30 15.24 7.52
C LEU A 340 15.03 15.99 7.95
N GLY A 341 14.26 15.41 8.88
CA GLY A 341 12.96 15.88 9.33
C GLY A 341 11.90 14.79 9.20
N SER A 342 10.63 15.15 9.40
CA SER A 342 9.50 14.22 9.31
C SER A 342 8.61 14.56 8.14
N MET A 343 8.20 13.54 7.38
CA MET A 343 7.14 13.67 6.38
C MET A 343 5.76 13.61 7.06
N VAL A 344 4.72 14.00 6.30
CA VAL A 344 3.33 13.82 6.72
C VAL A 344 2.74 12.70 5.86
N ALA A 345 2.17 11.68 6.50
CA ALA A 345 1.55 10.55 5.82
C ALA A 345 0.48 11.02 4.82
N GLY A 346 0.50 10.48 3.61
CA GLY A 346 -0.44 10.81 2.53
C GLY A 346 -0.19 12.16 1.85
N VAL A 347 0.75 12.97 2.33
CA VAL A 347 1.08 14.27 1.73
C VAL A 347 2.32 14.15 0.84
N PRO A 348 2.31 14.70 -0.39
CA PRO A 348 3.50 14.74 -1.23
C PRO A 348 4.65 15.53 -0.59
N PHE A 349 5.86 14.99 -0.66
CA PHE A 349 7.07 15.67 -0.18
C PHE A 349 8.23 15.49 -1.18
N LYS A 350 9.28 16.30 -1.02
CA LYS A 350 10.50 16.23 -1.84
C LYS A 350 11.72 16.17 -0.93
N VAL A 351 12.73 15.40 -1.34
CA VAL A 351 13.98 15.22 -0.59
C VAL A 351 15.17 15.10 -1.54
N ALA A 352 16.29 15.69 -1.14
CA ALA A 352 17.57 15.59 -1.83
C ALA A 352 18.58 14.85 -0.95
N LEU A 353 19.44 14.08 -1.59
CA LEU A 353 20.62 13.46 -1.01
C LEU A 353 21.81 13.68 -1.95
N ALA A 354 22.82 14.41 -1.49
CA ALA A 354 24.07 14.62 -2.20
C ALA A 354 25.23 13.96 -1.45
N TRP A 355 26.17 13.35 -2.16
CA TRP A 355 27.27 12.64 -1.54
C TRP A 355 28.56 12.70 -2.36
N SER A 356 29.67 12.47 -1.66
CA SER A 356 31.01 12.28 -2.22
C SER A 356 31.77 11.27 -1.36
N GLY A 357 33.03 11.00 -1.70
CA GLY A 357 33.89 10.10 -0.92
C GLY A 357 34.06 10.47 0.55
N THR A 358 33.84 11.73 0.92
CA THR A 358 34.13 12.26 2.27
C THR A 358 32.91 12.78 3.04
N GLY A 359 31.71 12.73 2.46
CA GLY A 359 30.52 13.14 3.20
C GLY A 359 29.22 13.11 2.42
N LEU A 360 28.15 13.30 3.18
CA LEU A 360 26.77 13.34 2.72
C LEU A 360 26.08 14.62 3.19
N SER A 361 25.19 15.12 2.35
CA SER A 361 24.26 16.20 2.65
C SER A 361 22.86 15.81 2.24
N GLY A 362 21.87 16.22 3.02
CA GLY A 362 20.48 15.95 2.70
C GLY A 362 19.57 17.11 3.06
N LEU A 363 18.42 17.19 2.39
CA LEU A 363 17.44 18.24 2.60
C LEU A 363 16.04 17.69 2.36
N LEU A 364 15.16 17.77 3.36
CA LEU A 364 13.72 17.71 3.17
C LEU A 364 13.22 19.11 2.79
N ALA A 365 12.38 19.21 1.75
CA ALA A 365 11.86 20.50 1.31
C ALA A 365 11.13 21.25 2.45
N GLY A 366 11.45 22.54 2.61
CA GLY A 366 10.97 23.36 3.73
C GLY A 366 11.80 23.26 5.01
N GLY A 367 12.76 22.33 5.07
CA GLY A 367 13.70 22.19 6.18
C GLY A 367 15.05 22.87 5.94
N THR A 368 16.04 22.51 6.77
CA THR A 368 17.43 22.95 6.66
C THR A 368 18.31 21.84 6.08
N VAL A 369 19.39 22.23 5.39
CA VAL A 369 20.36 21.25 4.89
C VAL A 369 21.10 20.63 6.07
N GLN A 370 21.11 19.30 6.11
CA GLN A 370 21.85 18.51 7.08
C GLN A 370 23.11 17.97 6.41
N THR A 371 24.22 17.91 7.15
CA THR A 371 25.53 17.49 6.62
C THR A 371 26.25 16.58 7.61
N ALA A 372 26.97 15.59 7.10
CA ALA A 372 27.85 14.74 7.89
C ALA A 372 29.12 14.42 7.10
N SER A 373 30.25 14.42 7.81
CA SER A 373 31.53 13.94 7.27
C SER A 373 31.63 12.44 7.52
N ALA A 374 31.76 11.66 6.45
CA ALA A 374 31.79 10.20 6.50
C ALA A 374 32.42 9.64 5.23
N THR A 375 33.17 8.54 5.36
CA THR A 375 33.72 7.85 4.18
C THR A 375 32.63 7.11 3.43
N ALA A 376 32.50 7.35 2.13
CA ALA A 376 31.51 6.65 1.31
C ALA A 376 31.82 5.14 1.25
N PRO A 377 30.80 4.28 1.30
CA PRO A 377 30.99 2.85 1.12
C PRO A 377 31.49 2.54 -0.30
N ALA A 378 32.42 1.61 -0.42
CA ALA A 378 33.00 1.20 -1.68
C ALA A 378 32.15 0.12 -2.40
N GLY A 379 32.39 -0.05 -3.70
CA GLY A 379 31.83 -1.17 -4.47
C GLY A 379 30.34 -1.08 -4.80
N LEU A 380 29.74 0.11 -4.71
CA LEU A 380 28.32 0.30 -5.05
C LEU A 380 28.08 0.04 -6.55
N THR A 381 27.12 -0.81 -6.87
CA THR A 381 26.81 -1.21 -8.25
C THR A 381 25.37 -0.89 -8.66
N THR A 382 24.44 -0.93 -7.71
CA THR A 382 23.00 -0.89 -7.99
C THR A 382 22.34 0.25 -7.23
N LEU A 383 21.62 1.12 -7.93
CA LEU A 383 20.62 2.01 -7.36
C LEU A 383 19.28 1.29 -7.39
N ARG A 384 18.56 1.30 -6.28
CA ARG A 384 17.22 0.73 -6.11
C ARG A 384 16.27 1.82 -5.66
N PHE A 385 15.03 1.77 -6.13
CA PHE A 385 13.93 2.56 -5.56
C PHE A 385 12.91 1.64 -4.91
N GLY A 386 12.45 2.08 -3.75
CA GLY A 386 11.30 1.49 -3.10
C GLY A 386 11.49 0.15 -2.39
N ASN A 387 12.71 -0.39 -2.33
CA ASN A 387 13.05 -1.56 -1.52
C ASN A 387 14.56 -1.60 -1.21
N ASN A 388 14.94 -2.35 -0.17
CA ASN A 388 16.33 -2.70 0.08
C ASN A 388 16.74 -3.91 -0.78
N VAL A 389 18.04 -4.21 -0.78
CA VAL A 389 18.63 -5.34 -1.49
C VAL A 389 18.10 -6.70 -1.05
N ALA A 390 17.71 -6.85 0.22
CA ALA A 390 17.08 -8.07 0.74
C ALA A 390 15.58 -8.20 0.40
N GLY A 391 14.95 -7.16 -0.16
CA GLY A 391 13.53 -7.17 -0.53
C GLY A 391 12.54 -7.00 0.64
N ALA A 392 13.03 -6.73 1.85
CA ALA A 392 12.25 -6.73 3.10
C ALA A 392 11.70 -5.36 3.50
N SER A 393 12.14 -4.27 2.86
CA SER A 393 11.84 -2.89 3.27
C SER A 393 11.14 -2.09 2.16
N GLY A 394 9.99 -2.60 1.73
CA GLY A 394 9.18 -2.01 0.67
C GLY A 394 8.66 -0.60 1.03
N LEU A 395 8.62 0.29 0.04
CA LEU A 395 8.11 1.65 0.19
C LEU A 395 6.62 1.68 0.49
N PHE A 396 5.84 0.93 -0.28
CA PHE A 396 4.37 0.99 -0.28
C PHE A 396 3.87 2.43 -0.44
N GLY A 397 4.26 3.06 -1.55
CA GLY A 397 3.94 4.44 -1.85
C GLY A 397 4.10 4.76 -3.33
N GLU A 398 4.05 6.05 -3.64
CA GLU A 398 4.09 6.55 -5.00
C GLU A 398 5.28 7.50 -5.20
N VAL A 399 6.03 7.31 -6.27
CA VAL A 399 7.13 8.19 -6.68
C VAL A 399 6.65 9.08 -7.83
N ALA A 400 6.56 10.37 -7.56
CA ALA A 400 6.18 11.36 -8.58
C ALA A 400 7.34 11.65 -9.53
N SER A 401 8.55 11.78 -8.99
CA SER A 401 9.75 11.95 -9.80
C SER A 401 11.00 11.47 -9.05
N ALA A 402 12.00 11.05 -9.81
CA ALA A 402 13.34 10.82 -9.32
C ALA A 402 14.36 11.23 -10.38
N SER A 403 15.39 11.97 -9.97
CA SER A 403 16.46 12.42 -10.86
C SER A 403 17.83 12.23 -10.23
N ALA A 404 18.78 11.77 -11.03
CA ALA A 404 20.15 11.55 -10.65
C ALA A 404 21.05 12.61 -11.30
N LEU A 405 21.94 13.21 -10.52
CA LEU A 405 22.99 14.10 -11.00
C LEU A 405 24.32 13.40 -10.81
N SER A 406 25.14 13.34 -11.86
CA SER A 406 26.45 12.67 -11.86
C SER A 406 27.54 13.38 -11.03
N TYR A 407 27.15 14.39 -10.26
CA TYR A 407 28.03 15.18 -9.41
C TYR A 407 27.36 15.50 -8.06
N ARG A 408 28.19 15.76 -7.04
CA ARG A 408 27.72 16.27 -5.75
C ARG A 408 27.33 17.74 -5.89
N ALA A 409 26.04 18.05 -5.76
CA ALA A 409 25.57 19.43 -5.68
C ALA A 409 26.10 20.09 -4.40
N GLY A 410 26.42 21.38 -4.47
CA GLY A 410 26.75 22.16 -3.28
C GLY A 410 25.55 22.33 -2.36
N ASP A 411 25.79 22.41 -1.05
CA ASP A 411 24.73 22.45 -0.03
C ASP A 411 23.76 23.62 -0.26
N ALA A 412 24.29 24.80 -0.64
CA ALA A 412 23.50 25.98 -0.98
C ALA A 412 22.59 25.80 -2.21
N SER A 413 22.90 24.86 -3.10
CA SER A 413 22.12 24.60 -4.32
C SER A 413 20.97 23.60 -4.10
N LEU A 414 20.96 22.83 -3.00
CA LEU A 414 20.01 21.74 -2.81
C LEU A 414 18.55 22.20 -2.78
N SER A 415 18.27 23.32 -2.12
CA SER A 415 16.92 23.90 -2.07
C SER A 415 16.41 24.30 -3.45
N THR A 416 17.27 24.92 -4.25
CA THR A 416 16.96 25.34 -5.63
C THR A 416 16.70 24.12 -6.52
N LEU A 417 17.54 23.08 -6.42
CA LEU A 417 17.37 21.84 -7.17
C LEU A 417 16.07 21.11 -6.81
N LEU A 418 15.69 21.06 -5.53
CA LEU A 418 14.40 20.49 -5.10
C LEU A 418 13.20 21.32 -5.56
N GLY A 419 13.34 22.65 -5.56
CA GLY A 419 12.32 23.55 -6.10
C GLY A 419 12.04 23.27 -7.58
N ALA A 420 13.08 22.99 -8.36
CA ALA A 420 13.00 22.68 -9.79
C ALA A 420 12.52 21.25 -10.12
N LEU A 421 12.44 20.35 -9.13
CA LEU A 421 11.98 18.98 -9.33
C LEU A 421 10.46 18.98 -9.56
N SER A 422 10.02 18.82 -10.82
CA SER A 422 8.61 18.80 -11.22
C SER A 422 7.89 17.51 -10.84
#